data_AF-A0A4Y2ABE2-F1
#
_entry.id   AF-A0A4Y2ABE2-F1
#
_cell.length_a   1.000
_cell.length_b   1.000
_cell.length_c   1.000
_cell.angle_alpha   90.00
_cell.angle_beta   90.00
_cell.angle_gamma   90.00
#
_symmetry.space_group_name_H-M   'P 1'
#
loop_
_entity.id
_entity.type
_entity.pdbx_description
1 polymer ?
#
loop_
_entity_poly.entity_id
_entity_poly.type
_entity_poly.pdbx_seq_one_letter_code
_entity_poly.pdbx_strand_id
1 'polypeptide(L)'
;MARKSEKALSRKKFAIKLSEDLLAPWMKKCLNIPTLPQSTRTIIRELVKLDLNIQPPKQSDSKKRKNCTFCQYNLRRMTRNFYQTCSRAMCGEHHV
;
A
#
# COMPACT_ATOMS: atom_id res chain seq x y z
N MET A 1 -20.15 -17.09 40.47
CA MET A 1 -19.75 -17.37 39.07
C MET A 1 -18.39 -16.71 38.80
N ALA A 2 -17.29 -17.40 39.09
CA ALA A 2 -15.95 -16.86 38.81
C ALA A 2 -15.76 -16.79 37.29
N ARG A 3 -15.63 -15.57 36.75
CA ARG A 3 -15.34 -15.36 35.32
C ARG A 3 -13.97 -16.00 35.05
N LYS A 4 -13.91 -16.88 34.04
CA LYS A 4 -12.67 -17.50 33.57
C LYS A 4 -11.58 -16.42 33.48
N SER A 5 -10.51 -16.58 34.25
CA SER A 5 -9.41 -15.63 34.29
C SER A 5 -8.62 -15.73 32.99
N GLU A 6 -9.02 -14.98 31.97
CA GLU A 6 -8.13 -14.73 30.84
C GLU A 6 -6.83 -14.12 31.38
N LYS A 7 -5.69 -14.68 30.99
CA LYS A 7 -4.38 -14.13 31.38
C LYS A 7 -4.31 -12.70 30.88
N ALA A 8 -4.12 -11.76 31.80
CA ALA A 8 -3.91 -10.36 31.47
C ALA A 8 -2.76 -10.23 30.46
N LEU A 9 -2.95 -9.37 29.47
CA LEU A 9 -1.93 -9.09 28.47
C LEU A 9 -0.69 -8.48 29.13
N SER A 10 0.50 -8.81 28.61
CA SER A 10 1.70 -8.06 28.99
C SER A 10 1.58 -6.62 28.50
N ARG A 11 2.21 -5.67 29.21
CA ARG A 11 2.19 -4.23 28.86
C ARG A 11 2.54 -3.98 27.39
N LYS A 12 3.54 -4.70 26.86
CA LYS A 12 3.94 -4.63 25.45
C LYS A 12 2.81 -5.05 24.51
N LYS A 13 2.16 -6.20 24.77
CA LYS A 13 1.05 -6.69 23.95
C LYS A 13 -0.16 -5.76 24.02
N PHE A 14 -0.43 -5.21 25.20
CA PHE A 14 -1.48 -4.22 25.39
C PHE A 14 -1.23 -2.95 24.57
N ALA A 15 -0.02 -2.40 24.61
CA ALA A 15 0.34 -1.20 23.83
C ALA A 15 0.19 -1.42 22.32
N ILE A 16 0.61 -2.58 21.82
CA ILE A 16 0.42 -2.94 20.40
C ILE A 16 -1.06 -2.97 20.06
N LYS A 17 -1.87 -3.71 20.83
CA LYS A 17 -3.32 -3.79 20.60
C LYS A 17 -4.00 -2.42 20.67
N LEU A 18 -3.63 -1.59 21.65
CA LEU A 18 -4.15 -0.23 21.78
C LEU A 18 -3.83 0.62 20.54
N SER A 19 -2.60 0.52 20.02
CA SER A 19 -2.21 1.24 18.81
C SER A 19 -3.00 0.77 17.57
N GLU A 20 -3.22 -0.54 17.43
CA GLU A 20 -4.05 -1.12 16.37
C GLU A 20 -5.50 -0.62 16.47
N ASP A 21 -6.09 -0.68 17.67
CA ASP A 21 -7.48 -0.28 17.92
C ASP A 21 -7.71 1.21 17.64
N LEU A 22 -6.76 2.07 18.01
CA LEU A 22 -6.82 3.52 17.73
C LEU A 22 -6.66 3.85 16.24
N LEU A 23 -5.80 3.14 15.53
CA LEU A 23 -5.49 3.41 14.12
C LEU A 23 -6.47 2.77 13.14
N ALA A 24 -7.10 1.65 13.51
CA ALA A 24 -7.96 0.88 12.62
C ALA A 24 -9.08 1.71 11.94
N PRO A 25 -9.82 2.61 12.61
CA PRO A 25 -10.85 3.42 11.96
C PRO A 25 -10.27 4.36 10.89
N TRP A 26 -9.11 4.95 11.17
CA TRP A 26 -8.44 5.86 10.24
C TRP A 26 -7.87 5.10 9.03
N MET A 27 -7.22 3.96 9.28
CA MET A 27 -6.71 3.06 8.24
C MET A 27 -7.82 2.60 7.29
N LYS A 28 -9.01 2.24 7.82
CA LYS A 28 -10.18 1.90 6.99
C LYS A 28 -10.63 3.07 6.12
N LYS A 29 -10.64 4.30 6.63
CA LYS A 29 -10.97 5.50 5.83
C LYS A 29 -9.96 5.75 4.72
N CYS A 30 -8.66 5.55 4.97
CA CYS A 30 -7.61 5.71 3.97
C CYS A 30 -7.78 4.78 2.76
N LEU A 31 -8.38 3.61 2.93
CA LEU A 31 -8.66 2.69 1.81
C LEU A 31 -9.61 3.28 0.76
N ASN A 32 -10.41 4.30 1.11
CA ASN A 32 -11.30 4.96 0.14
C ASN A 32 -10.58 6.01 -0.72
N ILE A 33 -9.32 6.34 -0.42
CA ILE A 33 -8.55 7.34 -1.18
C ILE A 33 -8.14 6.73 -2.53
N PRO A 34 -8.58 7.30 -3.67
CA PRO A 34 -8.33 6.71 -4.99
C PRO A 34 -6.85 6.81 -5.42
N THR A 35 -6.14 7.82 -4.92
CA THR A 35 -4.71 8.06 -5.20
C THR A 35 -3.77 7.27 -4.29
N LEU A 36 -4.29 6.50 -3.33
CA LEU A 36 -3.46 5.71 -2.42
C LEU A 36 -2.67 4.66 -3.22
N PRO A 37 -1.34 4.62 -3.08
CA PRO A 37 -0.51 3.61 -3.75
C PRO A 37 -0.96 2.19 -3.43
N GLN A 38 -0.90 1.31 -4.42
CA GLN A 38 -1.35 -0.07 -4.26
C GLN A 38 -0.56 -0.82 -3.18
N SER A 39 0.75 -0.60 -3.09
CA SER A 39 1.60 -1.20 -2.04
C SER A 39 1.13 -0.80 -0.64
N THR A 40 0.86 0.50 -0.41
CA THR A 40 0.34 1.02 0.85
C THR A 40 -1.05 0.45 1.15
N ARG A 41 -1.92 0.34 0.13
CA ARG A 41 -3.25 -0.27 0.26
C ARG A 41 -3.17 -1.72 0.71
N THR A 42 -2.24 -2.51 0.17
CA THR A 42 -2.00 -3.91 0.59
C THR A 42 -1.58 -3.98 2.05
N ILE A 43 -0.59 -3.19 2.47
CA ILE A 43 -0.12 -3.13 3.86
C ILE A 43 -1.26 -2.76 4.82
N ILE A 44 -2.07 -1.75 4.48
CA ILE A 44 -3.20 -1.33 5.33
C ILE A 44 -4.23 -2.47 5.46
N ARG A 45 -4.52 -3.22 4.39
CA ARG A 45 -5.45 -4.36 4.46
C ARG A 45 -4.94 -5.47 5.37
N GLU A 46 -3.65 -5.78 5.28
CA GLU A 46 -2.98 -6.76 6.15
C GLU A 46 -3.07 -6.34 7.62
N LEU A 47 -2.75 -5.08 7.94
CA LEU A 47 -2.79 -4.55 9.31
C LEU A 47 -4.20 -4.55 9.91
N VAL A 48 -5.22 -4.22 9.11
CA VAL A 48 -6.63 -4.19 9.57
C VAL A 48 -7.27 -5.58 9.54
N LYS A 49 -6.53 -6.63 9.13
CA LYS A 49 -7.02 -8.01 8.98
C LYS A 49 -8.29 -8.10 8.12
N LEU A 50 -8.40 -7.21 7.12
CA LEU A 50 -9.46 -7.29 6.12
C LEU A 50 -9.12 -8.43 5.16
N ASP A 51 -10.08 -9.33 4.94
CA ASP A 51 -9.97 -10.49 4.06
C ASP A 51 -9.16 -10.17 2.79
N LEU A 52 -8.00 -10.80 2.66
CA LEU A 52 -7.13 -10.70 1.48
C LEU A 52 -7.78 -11.32 0.23
N ASN A 53 -8.92 -11.97 0.39
CA ASN A 53 -9.70 -12.62 -0.67
C ASN A 53 -10.42 -11.65 -1.61
N ILE A 54 -10.38 -10.34 -1.37
CA ILE A 54 -10.77 -9.37 -2.39
C ILE A 54 -9.62 -9.32 -3.40
N GLN A 55 -9.64 -10.24 -4.37
CA GLN A 55 -8.86 -10.12 -5.59
C GLN A 55 -9.04 -8.68 -6.07
N PRO A 56 -7.96 -7.88 -6.23
CA PRO A 56 -8.11 -6.60 -6.87
C PRO A 56 -8.81 -6.86 -8.20
N PRO A 57 -9.85 -6.08 -8.58
CA PRO A 57 -10.47 -6.23 -9.88
C PRO A 57 -9.33 -6.26 -10.89
N LYS A 58 -9.26 -7.33 -11.71
CA LYS A 58 -8.24 -7.48 -12.75
C LYS A 58 -8.13 -6.13 -13.42
N GLN A 59 -7.00 -5.45 -13.19
CA GLN A 59 -6.78 -4.14 -13.78
C GLN A 59 -6.88 -4.38 -15.27
N SER A 60 -7.92 -3.85 -15.91
CA SER A 60 -8.03 -3.88 -17.36
C SER A 60 -6.70 -3.38 -17.90
N ASP A 61 -6.08 -4.18 -18.78
CA ASP A 61 -4.74 -3.99 -19.36
C ASP A 61 -4.60 -2.72 -20.23
N SER A 62 -5.36 -1.65 -19.96
CA SER A 62 -4.95 -0.32 -20.34
C SER A 62 -3.69 0.00 -19.53
N LYS A 63 -2.51 -0.34 -20.06
CA LYS A 63 -1.21 0.04 -19.52
C LYS A 63 -1.17 1.57 -19.38
N LYS A 64 -1.59 2.09 -18.22
CA LYS A 64 -1.54 3.53 -17.95
C LYS A 64 -0.09 3.97 -18.11
N ARG A 65 0.13 5.01 -18.92
CA ARG A 65 1.47 5.56 -19.15
C ARG A 65 2.05 5.98 -17.80
N LYS A 66 3.27 5.53 -17.51
CA LYS A 66 3.99 5.85 -16.27
C LYS A 66 4.86 7.10 -16.49
N ASN A 67 5.32 7.66 -15.37
CA ASN A 67 6.37 8.68 -15.37
C ASN A 67 7.74 8.00 -15.39
N CYS A 68 8.75 8.73 -15.85
CA CYS A 68 10.15 8.31 -15.77
C CYS A 68 10.57 8.11 -14.32
N THR A 69 11.20 6.97 -14.04
CA THR A 69 11.69 6.59 -12.71
C THR A 69 12.93 7.39 -12.28
N PHE A 70 13.67 7.95 -13.24
CA PHE A 70 14.93 8.68 -13.00
C PHE A 70 14.74 10.19 -12.88
N CYS A 71 13.63 10.72 -13.39
CA CYS A 71 13.30 12.14 -13.21
C CYS A 71 12.88 12.43 -11.77
N GLN A 72 13.16 13.65 -11.32
CA GLN A 72 12.52 14.18 -10.13
C GLN A 72 10.99 14.13 -10.29
N TYR A 73 10.30 13.75 -9.21
CA TYR A 73 8.86 13.45 -9.23
C TYR A 73 7.99 14.65 -9.67
N ASN A 74 8.39 15.87 -9.28
CA ASN A 74 7.75 17.13 -9.64
C ASN A 74 7.67 17.37 -11.16
N LEU A 75 8.64 16.87 -11.94
CA LEU A 75 8.69 17.07 -13.39
C LEU A 75 7.64 16.24 -14.15
N ARG A 76 7.15 15.14 -13.54
CA ARG A 76 6.13 14.23 -14.12
C ARG A 76 6.39 13.85 -15.59
N ARG A 77 7.66 13.68 -15.98
CA ARG A 77 8.00 13.37 -17.38
C ARG A 77 7.49 11.99 -17.75
N MET A 78 6.74 11.91 -18.85
CA MET A 78 6.15 10.67 -19.31
C MET A 78 7.20 9.71 -19.88
N THR A 79 6.99 8.42 -19.65
CA THR A 79 7.82 7.35 -20.23
C THR A 79 7.69 7.32 -21.75
N ARG A 80 8.84 7.10 -22.40
CA ARG A 80 8.97 6.74 -23.82
C ARG A 80 9.45 5.29 -23.97
N ASN A 81 10.47 4.89 -23.20
CA ASN A 81 11.12 3.59 -23.31
C ASN A 81 11.17 2.86 -21.95
N PHE A 82 11.41 1.56 -21.96
CA PHE A 82 11.64 0.76 -20.76
C PHE A 82 13.07 0.18 -20.78
N TYR A 83 13.73 0.14 -19.63
CA TYR A 83 15.08 -0.43 -19.53
C TYR A 83 15.01 -1.95 -19.73
N GLN A 84 15.83 -2.50 -20.61
CA GLN A 84 15.70 -3.89 -21.06
C GLN A 84 15.89 -4.91 -19.93
N THR A 85 16.78 -4.66 -18.97
CA THR A 85 17.11 -5.64 -17.93
C THR A 85 16.24 -5.56 -16.67
N CYS A 86 15.63 -4.41 -16.38
CA CYS A 86 14.83 -4.21 -15.17
C CYS A 86 13.44 -3.61 -15.38
N SER A 87 13.03 -3.41 -16.64
CA SER A 87 11.72 -2.89 -17.04
C SER A 87 11.33 -1.56 -16.40
N ARG A 88 12.31 -0.76 -15.93
CA ARG A 88 12.07 0.58 -15.38
C ARG A 88 11.70 1.56 -16.48
N ALA A 89 10.83 2.51 -16.14
CA ALA A 89 10.24 3.42 -17.10
C ALA A 89 11.15 4.65 -17.31
N MET A 90 11.52 4.95 -18.56
CA MET A 90 12.48 6.00 -18.91
C MET A 90 11.90 7.05 -19.85
N CYS A 91 12.23 8.33 -19.64
CA CYS A 91 12.02 9.39 -20.63
C CYS A 91 13.16 9.38 -21.65
N GLY A 92 13.03 10.17 -22.73
CA GLY A 92 14.07 10.25 -23.76
C GLY A 92 15.42 10.77 -23.26
N GLU A 93 15.43 11.65 -22.26
CA GLU A 93 16.68 12.19 -21.69
C GLU A 93 17.47 11.17 -20.88
N HIS A 94 16.80 10.18 -20.30
CA HIS A 94 17.44 9.10 -19.52
C HIS A 94 17.61 7.82 -20.33
N HIS A 95 17.31 7.87 -21.64
CA HIS A 95 17.56 6.78 -22.55
C HIS A 95 18.96 6.96 -23.15
N VAL A 96 19.95 6.45 -22.42
CA VAL A 96 21.34 6.29 -22.90
C VAL A 96 21.44 4.98 -23.66
#